data_AF-K1UYP6-F1
#
_entry.id   AF-K1UYP6-F1
#
_cell.length_a   1.000
_cell.length_b   1.000
_cell.length_c   1.000
_cell.angle_alpha   90.00
_cell.angle_beta   90.00
_cell.angle_gamma   90.00
#
_symmetry.space_group_name_H-M   'P 1'
#
loop_
_entity.id
_entity.type
_entity.pdbx_description
1 polymer ?
#
loop_
_entity_poly.entity_id
_entity_poly.type
_entity_poly.pdbx_seq_one_letter_code
_entity_poly.pdbx_strand_id
1 'polypeptide(L)'
;MLNRQTPITDRNRYEFGGSIKWNITPDLNIQGRMRYERGEEHWVHNAYASSVGNLYPMGRMKDNRYFSDQLYGDVLVSYNHTFNDFSLSATAGSSFT
;
A
#
# COMPACT_ATOMS: atom_id res chain seq x y z
N MET A 1 28.98 -3.02 26.21
CA MET A 1 28.14 -2.38 25.18
C MET A 1 28.97 -2.20 23.94
N LEU A 2 28.51 -2.78 22.84
CA LEU A 2 29.29 -2.99 21.63
C LEU A 2 28.80 -1.97 20.61
N ASN A 3 29.66 -1.00 20.24
CA ASN A 3 29.31 0.07 19.29
C ASN A 3 28.93 -0.58 17.95
N ARG A 4 27.63 -0.69 17.69
CA ARG A 4 27.06 -1.14 16.44
C ARG A 4 26.40 0.07 15.81
N GLN A 5 26.87 0.45 14.63
CA GLN A 5 26.16 1.44 13.82
C GLN A 5 24.74 0.92 13.58
N THR A 6 23.74 1.65 14.07
CA THR A 6 22.34 1.36 13.80
C THR A 6 22.11 1.52 12.29
N PRO A 7 21.55 0.50 11.61
CA PRO A 7 21.19 0.62 10.20
C PRO A 7 20.29 1.85 10.02
N ILE A 8 20.59 2.67 9.02
CA ILE A 8 19.72 3.80 8.65
C ILE A 8 18.74 3.24 7.63
N THR A 9 17.45 3.30 7.95
CA THR A 9 16.37 2.86 7.07
C THR A 9 15.48 4.06 6.83
N ASP A 10 15.53 4.60 5.62
CA ASP A 10 14.66 5.67 5.19
C ASP A 10 13.51 5.06 4.41
N ARG A 11 12.27 5.26 4.88
CA ARG A 11 11.07 4.73 4.24
C ARG A 11 10.13 5.87 3.89
N ASN A 12 9.94 6.08 2.60
CA ASN A 12 8.95 7.01 2.07
C ASN A 12 7.76 6.21 1.52
N ARG A 13 6.56 6.49 2.02
CA ARG A 13 5.33 5.82 1.55
C ARG A 13 4.36 6.87 1.03
N TYR A 14 4.01 6.74 -0.24
CA TYR A 14 3.03 7.59 -0.90
C TYR A 14 1.77 6.78 -1.16
N GLU A 15 0.65 7.24 -0.64
CA GLU A 15 -0.67 6.63 -0.86
C GLU A 15 -1.55 7.63 -1.60
N PHE A 16 -2.07 7.21 -2.74
CA PHE A 16 -3.00 7.96 -3.56
C PHE A 16 -4.28 7.16 -3.68
N GLY A 17 -5.40 7.73 -3.28
CA GLY A 17 -6.70 7.07 -3.35
C GLY A 17 -7.75 8.01 -3.91
N GLY A 18 -8.57 7.50 -4.82
CA GLY A 18 -9.71 8.21 -5.38
C GLY A 18 -10.92 7.30 -5.44
N SER A 19 -12.10 7.86 -5.19
CA SER A 19 -13.35 7.17 -5.41
C SER A 19 -14.33 8.07 -6.15
N ILE A 20 -14.97 7.52 -7.17
CA ILE A 20 -16.03 8.17 -7.91
C ILE A 20 -17.30 7.39 -7.62
N LYS A 21 -18.35 8.09 -7.19
CA LYS A 21 -19.69 7.52 -7.01
C LYS A 21 -20.67 8.28 -7.88
N TRP A 22 -21.45 7.56 -8.67
CA TRP A 22 -22.52 8.09 -9.48
C TRP A 22 -23.83 7.37 -9.14
N ASN A 23 -24.85 8.15 -8.78
CA ASN A 23 -26.19 7.64 -8.55
C ASN A 23 -26.96 7.72 -9.86
N ILE A 24 -27.30 6.58 -10.45
CA ILE A 24 -28.05 6.50 -11.71
C ILE A 24 -29.54 6.70 -11.41
N THR A 25 -30.03 6.06 -10.35
CA THR A 25 -31.37 6.25 -9.79
C THR A 25 -31.26 6.33 -8.25
N PRO A 26 -32.34 6.70 -7.52
CA PRO A 26 -32.32 6.67 -6.05
C PRO A 26 -31.92 5.31 -5.48
N ASP A 27 -32.26 4.24 -6.20
CA ASP A 27 -32.01 2.87 -5.77
C ASP A 27 -30.72 2.28 -6.36
N LEU A 28 -30.25 2.77 -7.51
CA LEU A 28 -29.07 2.23 -8.21
C LEU A 28 -27.90 3.22 -8.18
N ASN A 29 -26.78 2.78 -7.62
CA ASN A 29 -25.52 3.52 -7.67
C ASN A 29 -24.39 2.68 -8.26
N ILE A 30 -23.47 3.36 -8.93
CA ILE A 30 -22.20 2.81 -9.37
C ILE A 30 -21.07 3.56 -8.66
N GLN A 31 -20.07 2.82 -8.19
CA GLN A 31 -18.90 3.35 -7.51
C GLN A 31 -17.65 2.70 -8.09
N GLY A 32 -16.70 3.52 -8.51
CA GLY A 32 -15.33 3.09 -8.81
C GLY A 32 -14.41 3.57 -7.70
N ARG A 33 -13.51 2.71 -7.21
CA ARG A 33 -12.45 3.10 -6.28
C ARG A 33 -11.11 2.66 -6.85
N MET A 34 -10.11 3.51 -6.70
CA MET A 34 -8.75 3.25 -7.11
C MET A 34 -7.81 3.69 -6.01
N ARG A 35 -6.84 2.85 -5.67
CA ARG A 35 -5.80 3.10 -4.68
C ARG A 35 -4.47 2.71 -5.28
N TYR A 36 -3.54 3.63 -5.26
CA TYR A 36 -2.16 3.43 -5.66
C TYR A 36 -1.28 3.70 -4.44
N GLU A 37 -0.48 2.70 -4.07
CA GLU A 37 0.51 2.81 -3.02
C GLU A 37 1.90 2.63 -3.63
N ARG A 38 2.80 3.55 -3.31
CA ARG A 38 4.21 3.44 -3.65
C ARG A 38 5.05 3.57 -2.38
N GLY A 39 5.60 2.45 -1.97
CA GLY A 39 6.60 2.36 -0.91
C GLY A 39 8.00 2.38 -1.51
N GLU A 40 8.81 3.34 -1.09
CA GLU A 40 10.23 3.35 -1.34
C GLU A 40 10.96 3.11 -0.02
N GLU A 41 11.77 2.06 0.02
CA GLU A 41 12.58 1.72 1.17
C GLU A 41 14.06 1.75 0.79
N HIS A 42 14.82 2.63 1.44
CA HIS A 42 16.26 2.77 1.28
C HIS A 42 16.94 2.22 2.54
N TRP A 43 17.68 1.14 2.36
CA TRP A 43 18.37 0.45 3.43
C TRP A 43 19.88 0.58 3.26
N VAL A 44 20.51 1.34 4.17
CA VAL A 44 21.96 1.50 4.21
C VAL A 44 22.52 0.79 5.43
N HIS A 45 23.31 -0.25 5.17
CA HIS A 45 24.01 -0.99 6.21
C HIS A 45 25.52 -0.88 6.02
N ASN A 46 26.13 -0.13 6.94
CA ASN A 46 27.57 0.05 7.01
C ASN A 46 28.16 -0.88 8.09
N ALA A 47 28.80 -1.96 7.64
CA ALA A 47 29.48 -2.90 8.52
C ALA A 47 30.90 -2.45 8.90
N TYR A 48 31.34 -1.27 8.44
CA TYR A 48 32.71 -0.76 8.64
C TYR A 48 33.08 -0.53 10.12
N ALA A 49 32.11 -0.23 10.99
CA ALA A 49 32.34 0.10 12.40
C ALA A 49 31.39 -0.62 13.37
N SER A 50 31.06 -1.88 13.09
CA SER A 50 30.32 -2.72 14.04
C SER A 50 31.17 -3.92 14.46
N SER A 51 30.86 -4.53 15.60
CA SER A 51 31.57 -5.73 16.10
C SER A 51 31.54 -6.97 15.23
N VAL A 52 30.83 -6.90 14.10
CA VAL A 52 30.88 -7.90 13.03
C VAL A 52 32.09 -7.66 12.11
N GLY A 53 32.93 -6.65 12.39
CA GLY A 53 34.11 -6.24 11.62
C GLY A 53 35.17 -7.32 11.44
N ASN A 54 35.14 -8.41 12.22
CA ASN A 54 36.02 -9.56 12.03
C ASN A 54 35.53 -10.56 10.96
N LEU A 55 34.36 -10.34 10.37
CA LEU A 55 33.83 -11.19 9.28
C LEU A 55 34.19 -10.67 7.88
N TYR A 56 34.54 -9.37 7.75
CA TYR A 56 34.90 -8.73 6.48
C TYR A 56 36.07 -7.74 6.71
N PRO A 57 37.32 -8.13 6.41
CA PRO A 57 38.53 -7.37 6.73
C PRO A 57 38.62 -5.95 6.13
N MET A 58 37.86 -5.67 5.07
CA MET A 58 37.81 -4.36 4.41
C MET A 58 36.51 -3.59 4.64
N GLY A 59 35.66 -4.06 5.58
CA GLY A 59 34.30 -3.55 5.76
C GLY A 59 33.37 -3.92 4.60
N ARG A 60 32.06 -3.73 4.80
CA ARG A 60 31.05 -3.92 3.74
C ARG A 60 29.96 -2.87 3.90
N MET A 61 29.71 -2.11 2.85
CA MET A 61 28.53 -1.27 2.71
C MET A 61 27.53 -2.01 1.84
N LYS A 62 26.30 -2.17 2.31
CA LYS A 62 25.17 -2.60 1.50
C LYS A 62 24.20 -1.43 1.41
N ASP A 63 23.91 -1.04 0.19
CA ASP A 63 22.90 -0.04 -0.15
C ASP A 63 21.89 -0.75 -1.06
N ASN A 64 20.68 -0.92 -0.54
CA ASN A 64 19.59 -1.55 -1.26
C ASN A 64 18.40 -0.60 -1.25
N ARG A 65 17.87 -0.33 -2.44
CA ARG A 65 16.63 0.42 -2.64
C ARG A 65 15.56 -0.53 -3.15
N TYR A 66 14.53 -0.72 -2.35
CA TYR A 66 13.36 -1.53 -2.72
C TYR A 66 12.22 -0.59 -3.12
N PHE A 67 11.65 -0.84 -4.29
CA PHE A 67 10.45 -0.17 -4.78
C PHE A 67 9.29 -1.16 -4.72
N SER A 68 8.24 -0.80 -3.99
CA SER A 68 7.01 -1.57 -3.87
C SER A 68 5.86 -0.70 -4.34
N ASP A 69 5.37 -0.98 -5.54
CA ASP A 69 4.20 -0.33 -6.12
C ASP A 69 3.02 -1.31 -6.08
N GLN A 70 1.90 -0.89 -5.54
CA GLN A 70 0.66 -1.64 -5.51
C GLN A 70 -0.47 -0.76 -6.06
N LEU A 71 -1.17 -1.27 -7.07
CA LEU A 71 -2.34 -0.61 -7.61
C LEU A 71 -3.55 -1.51 -7.40
N TYR A 72 -4.51 -1.04 -6.64
CA TYR A 72 -5.79 -1.71 -6.44
C TYR A 72 -6.90 -0.88 -7.03
N GLY A 73 -7.83 -1.51 -7.73
CA GLY A 73 -9.05 -0.86 -8.18
C GLY A 73 -10.24 -1.78 -8.09
N ASP A 74 -11.41 -1.21 -7.80
CA ASP A 74 -12.67 -1.93 -7.90
C ASP A 74 -13.78 -1.07 -8.50
N VAL A 75 -14.73 -1.79 -9.11
CA VAL A 75 -15.96 -1.24 -9.65
C VAL A 75 -17.11 -1.98 -8.99
N LEU A 76 -18.00 -1.23 -8.37
CA LEU A 76 -19.12 -1.71 -7.57
C LEU A 76 -20.41 -1.10 -8.12
N VAL A 77 -21.39 -1.94 -8.36
CA VAL A 77 -22.77 -1.55 -8.65
C VAL A 77 -23.61 -2.00 -7.46
N SER A 78 -24.31 -1.07 -6.83
CA SER A 78 -25.18 -1.35 -5.69
C SER A 78 -26.60 -0.93 -6.02
N TYR A 79 -27.53 -1.86 -5.86
CA TYR A 79 -28.97 -1.64 -5.92
C TYR A 79 -29.55 -1.76 -4.51
N ASN A 80 -30.29 -0.75 -4.06
CA ASN A 80 -30.93 -0.72 -2.77
C ASN A 80 -32.33 -0.15 -2.92
N HIS A 81 -33.36 -0.99 -2.76
CA HIS A 81 -34.75 -0.59 -2.89
C HIS A 81 -35.55 -0.98 -1.64
N THR A 82 -36.41 -0.08 -1.20
CA THR A 82 -37.24 -0.26 0.02
C THR A 82 -38.71 -0.39 -0.37
N PHE A 83 -39.29 -1.55 -0.08
CA PHE A 83 -40.71 -1.86 -0.25
C PHE A 83 -41.42 -1.82 1.12
N ASN A 84 -41.92 -0.65 1.54
CA ASN A 84 -42.56 -0.44 2.85
C ASN A 84 -41.73 -1.01 4.02
N ASP A 85 -42.07 -2.21 4.51
CA ASP A 85 -41.40 -2.87 5.64
C ASP A 85 -40.15 -3.69 5.27
N PHE A 86 -39.89 -3.88 3.97
CA PHE A 86 -38.79 -4.71 3.47
C PHE A 86 -37.77 -3.87 2.70
N SER A 87 -36.48 -4.17 2.87
CA SER A 87 -35.41 -3.57 2.08
C SER A 87 -34.64 -4.67 1.34
N LEU A 88 -34.41 -4.46 0.06
CA LEU A 88 -33.59 -5.32 -0.78
C LEU A 88 -32.33 -4.55 -1.15
N SER A 89 -31.19 -5.05 -0.67
CA SER A 89 -29.88 -4.56 -1.08
C SER A 89 -29.14 -5.66 -1.82
N ALA A 90 -28.58 -5.31 -2.98
CA ALA A 90 -27.75 -6.19 -3.79
C ALA A 90 -26.55 -5.40 -4.30
N THR A 91 -25.35 -5.94 -4.10
CA THR A 91 -24.11 -5.32 -4.58
C THR A 91 -23.36 -6.33 -5.43
N ALA A 92 -22.98 -5.93 -6.63
CA ALA A 92 -22.17 -6.70 -7.55
C ALA A 92 -20.95 -5.87 -7.97
N GLY A 93 -19.80 -6.50 -8.13
CA GLY A 93 -18.61 -5.77 -8.55
C GLY A 93 -17.43 -6.65 -8.90
N SER A 94 -16.42 -6.01 -9.46
CA SER A 94 -15.14 -6.62 -9.85
C SER A 94 -13.99 -5.83 -9.24
N SER A 95 -12.95 -6.55 -8.81
CA SER A 95 -11.70 -5.95 -8.34
C SER A 95 -10.54 -6.37 -9.24
N PHE A 96 -9.50 -5.54 -9.29
CA PHE A 96 -8.24 -5.81 -9.97
C PHE A 96 -7.08 -5.29 -9.12
N THR A 97 -5.92 -5.96 -9.23
CA THR A 97 -4.69 -5.64 -8.51
C THR A 97 -3.48 -5.63 -9.44
#